data_AF-A0A1F3XUB2-F1
#
_entry.id   AF-A0A1F3XUB2-F1
#
_cell.length_a   1.000
_cell.length_b   1.000
_cell.length_c   1.000
_cell.angle_alpha   90.00
_cell.angle_beta   90.00
_cell.angle_gamma   90.00
#
_symmetry.space_group_name_H-M   'P 1'
#
loop_
_entity.id
_entity.type
_entity.pdbx_description
1 polymer ?
#
loop_
_entity_poly.entity_id
_entity_poly.type
_entity_poly.pdbx_seq_one_letter_code
_entity_poly.pdbx_strand_id
1 'polypeptide(L)'
;MTKLTSIISNLENVALKNAATGRKKYFDLYPVTFEEFLEARGLHKEAGCLHGFSLKDPEAGGAITAYFHEKLATEFNVYLRLGGMPRIVDTYIESAGQSSILPERISDLVTTIEDNVKAVLGERSKLYEYDEILRRLAHLSMDTLKFSKLQVNHAGRAEAKKLVNKTVGARVAHKVRLIDSEKDLSKYFLFDCGVLNYLLNGSDLLGSRITSQHLAIGYEAAIGNEIIASLPSRDDLFYWKSPRGAQVEYLLRSPLLAAIDVKTGTGDTRSLQSCALFEPKLDCIVRFGAQPPLVDRNFTAKITSLGLERKITLVNLPHYLGGRLRELLAEI
;
A
#
# COMPACT_ATOMS: atom_id res chain seq x y z
N MET A 1 15.73 -23.92 -5.73
CA MET A 1 15.39 -23.49 -4.35
C MET A 1 16.40 -22.45 -3.91
N THR A 2 16.19 -21.20 -4.31
CA THR A 2 16.93 -20.07 -3.76
C THR A 2 16.28 -19.77 -2.42
N LYS A 3 16.94 -20.11 -1.31
CA LYS A 3 16.50 -19.62 0.01
C LYS A 3 16.39 -18.10 -0.11
N LEU A 4 15.24 -17.53 0.22
CA LEU A 4 15.12 -16.09 0.47
C LEU A 4 16.16 -15.79 1.56
N THR A 5 17.28 -15.21 1.14
CA THR A 5 18.37 -14.91 2.05
C THR A 5 17.79 -14.01 3.13
N SER A 6 17.83 -14.44 4.39
CA SER A 6 17.38 -13.62 5.50
C SER A 6 18.31 -12.39 5.57
N ILE A 7 17.92 -11.31 4.90
CA ILE A 7 18.61 -10.04 5.04
C ILE A 7 18.11 -9.47 6.35
N ILE A 8 18.94 -9.63 7.37
CA ILE A 8 18.80 -9.02 8.68
C ILE A 8 18.56 -7.53 8.45
N SER A 9 17.45 -7.08 9.03
CA SER A 9 16.81 -5.78 8.84
C SER A 9 17.76 -4.59 8.93
N ASN A 10 17.37 -3.52 8.23
CA ASN A 10 17.78 -2.12 8.45
C ASN A 10 17.41 -1.58 9.86
N LEU A 11 17.32 -2.43 10.88
CA LEU A 11 16.95 -2.08 12.26
C LEU A 11 17.95 -2.59 13.30
N GLU A 12 19.10 -3.13 12.90
CA GLU A 12 20.21 -3.21 13.83
C GLU A 12 20.76 -1.79 14.05
N ASN A 13 20.52 -1.25 15.25
CA ASN A 13 21.23 -0.10 15.81
C ASN A 13 22.73 -0.44 16.03
N VAL A 14 23.43 -0.88 14.99
CA VAL A 14 24.88 -0.76 14.95
C VAL A 14 25.14 0.68 14.57
N ALA A 15 25.62 1.47 15.54
CA ALA A 15 26.29 2.72 15.24
C ALA A 15 27.56 2.39 14.43
N LEU A 16 27.41 2.12 13.13
CA LEU A 16 28.51 2.12 12.19
C LEU A 16 29.03 3.55 12.20
N LYS A 17 30.12 3.79 12.93
CA LYS A 17 30.96 4.98 12.76
C LYS A 17 31.41 4.97 11.31
N ASN A 18 30.63 5.66 10.49
CA ASN A 18 30.61 5.52 9.05
C ASN A 18 31.78 6.35 8.47
N ALA A 19 33.00 5.81 8.57
CA ALA A 19 34.26 6.49 8.28
C ALA A 19 34.56 6.73 6.79
N ALA A 20 33.69 6.30 5.87
CA ALA A 20 33.88 6.52 4.44
C ALA A 20 33.38 7.91 4.01
N THR A 21 34.30 8.75 3.52
CA THR A 21 34.09 10.15 3.07
C THR A 21 33.67 10.28 1.60
N GLY A 22 33.38 9.17 0.90
CA GLY A 22 32.93 9.16 -0.50
C GLY A 22 31.42 9.31 -0.70
N ARG A 23 30.98 9.45 -1.97
CA ARG A 23 29.55 9.38 -2.34
C ARG A 23 29.00 7.99 -2.01
N LYS A 24 27.95 7.94 -1.20
CA LYS A 24 27.23 6.71 -0.85
C LYS A 24 25.99 6.59 -1.72
N LYS A 25 25.77 5.41 -2.31
CA LYS A 25 24.51 5.05 -2.96
C LYS A 25 23.70 4.25 -1.96
N TYR A 26 22.49 4.71 -1.69
CA TYR A 26 21.53 4.02 -0.82
C TYR A 26 20.50 3.33 -1.71
N PHE A 27 20.03 2.17 -1.27
CA PHE A 27 18.94 1.43 -1.89
C PHE A 27 17.84 1.28 -0.86
N ASP A 28 16.61 1.70 -1.20
CA ASP A 28 15.45 1.42 -0.37
C ASP A 28 15.05 -0.05 -0.61
N LEU A 29 14.87 -0.80 0.48
CA LEU A 29 14.30 -2.13 0.45
C LEU A 29 12.82 -2.04 0.84
N TYR A 30 11.99 -2.83 0.17
CA TYR A 30 10.56 -2.95 0.43
C TYR A 30 10.24 -4.38 0.89
N PRO A 31 9.10 -4.59 1.56
CA PRO A 31 8.53 -5.94 1.66
C PRO A 31 8.39 -6.58 0.28
N VAL A 32 8.40 -7.91 0.25
CA VAL A 32 8.17 -8.72 -0.95
C VAL A 32 6.89 -8.26 -1.62
N THR A 33 6.98 -7.84 -2.88
CA THR A 33 5.83 -7.45 -3.70
C THR A 33 4.95 -8.66 -4.03
N PHE A 34 3.72 -8.44 -4.49
CA PHE A 34 2.84 -9.53 -4.87
C PHE A 34 3.45 -10.44 -5.95
N GLU A 35 4.15 -9.85 -6.91
CA GLU A 35 4.85 -10.58 -7.96
C GLU A 35 5.96 -11.47 -7.38
N GLU A 36 6.83 -10.92 -6.53
CA GLU A 36 7.87 -11.69 -5.85
C GLU A 36 7.28 -12.77 -4.93
N PHE A 37 6.11 -12.54 -4.34
CA PHE A 37 5.36 -13.53 -3.58
C PHE A 37 4.93 -14.71 -4.46
N LEU A 38 4.42 -14.46 -5.67
CA LEU A 38 4.08 -15.53 -6.63
C LEU A 38 5.32 -16.33 -7.02
N GLU A 39 6.44 -15.65 -7.29
CA GLU A 39 7.73 -16.29 -7.60
C GLU A 39 8.22 -17.17 -6.45
N ALA A 40 8.19 -16.67 -5.22
CA ALA A 40 8.57 -17.41 -4.02
C ALA A 40 7.67 -18.64 -3.80
N ARG A 41 6.39 -18.54 -4.15
CA ARG A 41 5.41 -19.65 -4.11
C ARG A 41 5.59 -20.68 -5.22
N GLY A 42 6.46 -20.43 -6.19
CA GLY A 42 6.66 -21.29 -7.38
C GLY A 42 5.55 -21.14 -8.43
N LEU A 43 4.79 -20.05 -8.39
CA LEU A 43 3.68 -19.73 -9.31
C LEU A 43 4.20 -18.92 -10.52
N HIS A 44 5.20 -19.47 -11.21
CA HIS A 44 5.92 -18.79 -12.28
C HIS A 44 5.04 -18.47 -13.50
N LYS A 45 3.99 -19.26 -13.75
CA LYS A 45 3.06 -19.01 -14.86
C LYS A 45 2.16 -17.81 -14.57
N GLU A 46 1.69 -17.72 -13.33
CA GLU A 46 0.90 -16.61 -12.81
C GLU A 46 1.72 -15.32 -12.78
N ALA A 47 2.97 -15.38 -12.30
CA ALA A 47 3.89 -14.24 -12.35
C ALA A 47 4.18 -13.79 -13.79
N GLY A 48 4.49 -14.73 -14.70
CA GLY A 48 4.68 -14.43 -16.12
C GLY A 48 3.44 -13.84 -16.80
N CYS A 49 2.23 -14.20 -16.34
CA CYS A 49 0.98 -13.59 -16.79
C CYS A 49 0.89 -12.10 -16.40
N LEU A 50 1.41 -11.72 -15.23
CA LEU A 50 1.48 -10.31 -14.82
C LEU A 50 2.44 -9.52 -15.72
N HIS A 51 3.63 -10.07 -16.01
CA HIS A 51 4.62 -9.42 -16.88
C HIS A 51 4.16 -9.28 -18.33
N GLY A 52 3.53 -10.32 -18.87
CA GLY A 52 3.05 -10.34 -20.25
C GLY A 52 1.83 -9.46 -20.51
N PHE A 53 1.14 -8.99 -19.45
CA PHE A 53 -0.05 -8.16 -19.59
C PHE A 53 0.30 -6.77 -20.15
N SER A 54 -0.45 -6.31 -21.16
CA SER A 54 -0.32 -4.98 -21.77
C SER A 54 -1.70 -4.38 -22.04
N LEU A 55 -1.82 -3.05 -21.90
CA LEU A 55 -3.01 -2.28 -22.26
C LEU A 55 -3.09 -1.97 -23.77
N LYS A 56 -2.00 -2.14 -24.53
CA LYS A 56 -1.98 -1.84 -25.98
C LYS A 56 -2.67 -2.90 -26.82
N ASP A 57 -2.61 -4.15 -26.36
CA ASP A 57 -3.05 -5.29 -27.15
C ASP A 57 -3.86 -6.30 -26.33
N PRO A 58 -5.17 -6.04 -26.16
CA PRO A 58 -6.04 -6.96 -25.43
C PRO A 58 -6.21 -8.31 -26.12
N GLU A 59 -6.01 -8.42 -27.45
CA GLU A 59 -6.37 -9.60 -28.24
C GLU A 59 -5.18 -10.42 -28.75
N ALA A 60 -3.99 -9.86 -29.01
CA ALA A 60 -2.89 -10.59 -29.65
C ALA A 60 -1.98 -11.39 -28.70
N GLY A 61 -2.37 -11.60 -27.44
CA GLY A 61 -1.69 -12.56 -26.56
C GLY A 61 -1.69 -12.27 -25.06
N GLY A 62 -2.31 -11.18 -24.60
CA GLY A 62 -2.16 -10.67 -23.23
C GLY A 62 -3.42 -10.62 -22.37
N ALA A 63 -4.59 -11.11 -22.82
CA ALA A 63 -5.77 -11.13 -21.96
C ALA A 63 -5.55 -12.07 -20.78
N ILE A 64 -5.66 -11.54 -19.55
CA ILE A 64 -5.72 -12.37 -18.36
C ILE A 64 -6.98 -13.22 -18.45
N THR A 65 -6.80 -14.50 -18.78
CA THR A 65 -7.92 -15.44 -18.94
C THR A 65 -8.71 -15.52 -17.65
N ALA A 66 -9.98 -15.95 -17.72
CA ALA A 66 -10.79 -16.14 -16.52
C ALA A 66 -10.11 -17.05 -15.47
N TYR A 67 -9.40 -18.09 -15.94
CA TYR A 67 -8.61 -18.98 -15.09
C TYR A 67 -7.49 -18.23 -14.34
N PHE A 68 -6.64 -17.48 -15.06
CA PHE A 68 -5.57 -16.71 -14.42
C PHE A 68 -6.11 -15.60 -13.53
N HIS A 69 -7.22 -14.96 -13.94
CA HIS A 69 -7.85 -13.92 -13.14
C HIS A 69 -8.29 -14.44 -11.77
N GLU A 70 -8.99 -15.59 -11.73
CA GLU A 70 -9.44 -16.21 -10.50
C GLU A 70 -8.27 -16.66 -9.62
N LYS A 71 -7.26 -17.28 -10.24
CA LYS A 71 -6.08 -17.77 -9.53
C LYS A 71 -5.27 -16.62 -8.92
N LEU A 72 -4.98 -15.57 -9.69
CA LEU A 72 -4.28 -14.37 -9.24
C LEU A 72 -5.07 -13.64 -8.15
N ALA A 73 -6.39 -13.53 -8.29
CA ALA A 73 -7.24 -12.91 -7.26
C ALA A 73 -7.20 -13.71 -5.95
N THR A 74 -7.19 -15.04 -6.03
CA THR A 74 -7.09 -15.90 -4.84
C THR A 74 -5.75 -15.73 -4.14
N GLU A 75 -4.63 -15.79 -4.87
CA GLU A 75 -3.30 -15.61 -4.27
C GLU A 75 -3.10 -14.18 -3.77
N PHE A 76 -3.68 -13.16 -4.43
CA PHE A 76 -3.65 -11.79 -3.93
C PHE A 76 -4.40 -11.63 -2.62
N ASN A 77 -5.52 -12.33 -2.41
CA ASN A 77 -6.22 -12.34 -1.13
C ASN A 77 -5.41 -13.02 -0.02
N VAL A 78 -4.59 -14.02 -0.36
CA VAL A 78 -3.63 -14.62 0.58
C VAL A 78 -2.53 -13.62 0.93
N TYR A 79 -1.92 -13.00 -0.09
CA TYR A 79 -0.89 -11.96 0.08
C TYR A 79 -1.40 -10.77 0.89
N LEU A 80 -2.61 -10.27 0.62
CA LEU A 80 -3.28 -9.18 1.33
C LEU A 80 -3.34 -9.44 2.86
N ARG A 81 -3.49 -10.69 3.25
CA ARG A 81 -3.59 -11.10 4.66
C ARG A 81 -2.23 -11.37 5.29
N LEU A 82 -1.28 -11.90 4.53
CA LEU A 82 0.04 -12.28 5.02
C LEU A 82 1.04 -11.12 5.03
N GLY A 83 0.94 -10.21 4.07
CA GLY A 83 1.98 -9.23 3.78
C GLY A 83 3.16 -9.80 2.99
N GLY A 84 4.11 -8.91 2.73
CA GLY A 84 5.38 -9.17 2.06
C GLY A 84 6.57 -9.31 3.00
N MET A 85 6.36 -9.36 4.32
CA MET A 85 7.48 -9.52 5.25
C MET A 85 8.18 -10.88 5.02
N PRO A 86 9.48 -10.91 4.65
CA PRO A 86 10.14 -12.13 4.20
C PRO A 86 10.00 -13.30 5.17
N ARG A 87 10.20 -13.08 6.48
CA ARG A 87 10.06 -14.11 7.51
C ARG A 87 8.64 -14.70 7.58
N ILE A 88 7.62 -13.90 7.31
CA ILE A 88 6.21 -14.32 7.32
C ILE A 88 5.89 -15.11 6.05
N VAL A 89 6.36 -14.62 4.89
CA VAL A 89 6.25 -15.31 3.60
C VAL A 89 6.97 -16.66 3.64
N ASP A 90 8.22 -16.71 4.11
CA ASP A 90 8.99 -17.95 4.29
C ASP A 90 8.27 -18.92 5.20
N THR A 91 7.81 -18.43 6.37
CA THR A 91 7.04 -19.26 7.30
C THR A 91 5.83 -19.85 6.59
N TYR A 92 5.06 -19.07 5.82
CA TYR A 92 3.90 -19.56 5.09
C TYR A 92 4.26 -20.61 4.01
N ILE A 93 5.34 -20.40 3.26
CA ILE A 93 5.78 -21.31 2.18
C ILE A 93 6.34 -22.62 2.75
N GLU A 94 7.20 -22.55 3.77
CA GLU A 94 7.79 -23.72 4.43
C GLU A 94 6.74 -24.50 5.23
N SER A 95 5.71 -23.82 5.74
CA SER A 95 4.68 -24.39 6.60
C SER A 95 3.55 -25.11 5.88
N ALA A 96 3.81 -25.79 4.76
CA ALA A 96 2.86 -26.76 4.17
C ALA A 96 2.36 -27.86 5.15
N GLY A 97 2.78 -27.83 6.43
CA GLY A 97 2.09 -28.42 7.59
C GLY A 97 2.26 -27.71 8.94
N GLN A 98 2.60 -26.41 9.03
CA GLN A 98 2.87 -25.69 10.31
C GLN A 98 2.20 -24.29 10.38
N SER A 99 0.97 -24.13 9.88
CA SER A 99 0.25 -22.85 9.99
C SER A 99 0.09 -22.33 11.43
N SER A 100 0.25 -23.19 12.42
CA SER A 100 0.17 -22.86 13.86
C SER A 100 1.26 -21.92 14.36
N ILE A 101 2.43 -21.80 13.69
CA ILE A 101 3.51 -20.91 14.14
C ILE A 101 3.38 -19.49 13.59
N LEU A 102 2.57 -19.29 12.55
CA LEU A 102 2.40 -17.98 11.91
C LEU A 102 1.92 -16.88 12.89
N PRO A 103 0.96 -17.16 13.81
CA PRO A 103 0.52 -16.18 14.82
C PRO A 103 1.65 -15.70 15.75
N GLU A 104 2.54 -16.59 16.17
CA GLU A 104 3.71 -16.25 17.01
C GLU A 104 4.69 -15.39 16.20
N ARG A 105 5.02 -15.81 14.97
CA ARG A 105 6.00 -15.11 14.12
C ARG A 105 5.59 -13.69 13.79
N ILE A 106 4.32 -13.45 13.48
CA ILE A 106 3.83 -12.09 13.22
C ILE A 106 3.80 -11.25 14.50
N SER A 107 3.46 -11.86 15.64
CA SER A 107 3.48 -11.16 16.93
C SER A 107 4.88 -10.68 17.28
N ASP A 108 5.87 -11.58 17.24
CA ASP A 108 7.29 -11.25 17.47
C ASP A 108 7.80 -10.14 16.54
N LEU A 109 7.43 -10.23 15.26
CA LEU A 109 7.85 -9.26 14.25
C LEU A 109 7.28 -7.86 14.56
N VAL A 110 5.98 -7.77 14.86
CA VAL A 110 5.34 -6.49 15.16
C VAL A 110 5.85 -5.90 16.46
N THR A 111 6.05 -6.70 17.51
CA THR A 111 6.70 -6.24 18.75
C THR A 111 8.09 -5.67 18.48
N THR A 112 8.90 -6.37 17.67
CA THR A 112 10.23 -5.89 17.28
C THR A 112 10.17 -4.55 16.53
N ILE A 113 9.20 -4.38 15.62
CA ILE A 113 8.99 -3.12 14.90
C ILE A 113 8.61 -1.99 15.88
N GLU A 114 7.69 -2.26 16.81
CA GLU A 114 7.26 -1.29 17.82
C GLU A 114 8.42 -0.85 18.71
N ASP A 115 9.20 -1.80 19.23
CA ASP A 115 10.35 -1.53 20.08
C ASP A 115 11.41 -0.69 19.37
N ASN A 116 11.67 -0.98 18.09
CA ASN A 116 12.62 -0.21 17.28
C ASN A 116 12.15 1.22 17.03
N VAL A 117 10.85 1.43 16.79
CA VAL A 117 10.28 2.78 16.64
C VAL A 117 10.35 3.54 17.98
N LYS A 118 10.07 2.86 19.10
CA LYS A 118 10.07 3.41 20.46
C LYS A 118 11.47 3.75 20.97
N ALA A 119 12.50 2.97 20.67
CA ALA A 119 13.87 3.15 21.17
C ALA A 119 14.45 4.57 20.95
N VAL A 120 13.89 5.31 20.01
CA VAL A 120 14.29 6.66 19.62
C VAL A 120 13.81 7.74 20.61
N LEU A 121 12.78 7.43 21.39
CA LEU A 121 12.25 8.36 22.40
C LEU A 121 13.13 8.46 23.65
N GLY A 122 14.17 7.61 23.75
CA GLY A 122 15.22 7.69 24.77
C GLY A 122 14.76 7.26 26.16
N GLU A 123 13.87 8.04 26.77
CA GLU A 123 13.34 7.79 28.11
C GLU A 123 12.33 6.65 28.09
N ARG A 124 12.73 5.48 28.61
CA ARG A 124 11.86 4.30 28.77
C ARG A 124 10.56 4.60 29.53
N SER A 125 10.58 5.54 30.47
CA SER A 125 9.41 5.98 31.24
C SER A 125 8.36 6.70 30.40
N LYS A 126 8.62 7.11 29.16
CA LYS A 126 7.59 7.69 28.26
C LYS A 126 7.09 6.68 27.23
N LEU A 127 7.67 5.47 27.17
CA LEU A 127 7.35 4.49 26.12
C LEU A 127 5.99 3.84 26.32
N TYR A 128 5.56 3.62 27.57
CA TYR A 128 4.24 3.05 27.88
C TYR A 128 3.10 3.94 27.36
N GLU A 129 3.35 5.26 27.26
CA GLU A 129 2.35 6.20 26.74
C GLU A 129 2.10 6.00 25.25
N TYR A 130 3.03 5.38 24.51
CA TYR A 130 2.91 5.09 23.09
C TYR A 130 2.75 3.61 22.79
N ASP A 131 2.38 2.81 23.79
CA ASP A 131 1.82 1.51 23.50
C ASP A 131 0.67 1.68 22.51
N GLU A 132 0.64 0.79 21.51
CA GLU A 132 -0.37 0.78 20.46
C GLU A 132 -0.31 1.95 19.45
N ILE A 133 0.76 2.76 19.39
CA ILE A 133 0.85 3.82 18.36
C ILE A 133 0.69 3.27 16.93
N LEU A 134 1.30 2.11 16.64
CA LEU A 134 1.18 1.47 15.33
C LEU A 134 -0.24 0.98 15.10
N ARG A 135 -0.90 0.45 16.13
CA ARG A 135 -2.32 0.06 16.09
C ARG A 135 -3.23 1.27 15.86
N ARG A 136 -2.95 2.41 16.49
CA ARG A 136 -3.67 3.68 16.22
C ARG A 136 -3.45 4.17 14.79
N LEU A 137 -2.21 4.11 14.28
CA LEU A 137 -1.91 4.42 12.89
C LEU A 137 -2.60 3.45 11.91
N ALA A 138 -2.69 2.16 12.25
CA ALA A 138 -3.44 1.17 11.48
C ALA A 138 -4.93 1.51 11.40
N HIS A 139 -5.57 1.88 12.53
CA HIS A 139 -6.99 2.27 12.54
C HIS A 139 -7.26 3.60 11.83
N LEU A 140 -6.29 4.51 11.82
CA LEU A 140 -6.35 5.79 11.11
C LEU A 140 -5.75 5.70 9.70
N SER A 141 -5.46 4.49 9.23
CA SER A 141 -4.86 4.29 7.92
C SER A 141 -5.77 4.86 6.84
N MET A 142 -5.18 5.55 5.85
CA MET A 142 -5.86 6.18 4.72
C MET A 142 -6.82 7.34 5.06
N ASP A 143 -6.99 7.65 6.34
CA ASP A 143 -7.63 8.86 6.84
C ASP A 143 -6.67 10.06 6.74
N THR A 144 -7.18 11.27 6.46
CA THR A 144 -6.36 12.48 6.63
C THR A 144 -6.05 12.66 8.11
N LEU A 145 -4.79 12.48 8.49
CA LEU A 145 -4.40 12.40 9.89
C LEU A 145 -4.53 13.76 10.57
N LYS A 146 -5.30 13.79 11.65
CA LYS A 146 -5.27 14.86 12.64
C LYS A 146 -4.51 14.34 13.85
N PHE A 147 -3.36 14.93 14.19
CA PHE A 147 -2.53 14.48 15.33
C PHE A 147 -3.28 14.45 16.67
N SER A 148 -4.37 15.21 16.82
CA SER A 148 -5.24 15.11 17.99
C SER A 148 -5.86 13.70 18.17
N LYS A 149 -6.09 12.96 17.08
CA LYS A 149 -6.58 11.57 17.12
C LYS A 149 -5.53 10.57 17.60
N LEU A 150 -4.25 10.96 17.60
CA LEU A 150 -3.14 10.12 18.08
C LEU A 150 -2.79 10.39 19.55
N GLN A 151 -3.43 11.37 20.19
CA GLN A 151 -3.19 11.65 21.60
C GLN A 151 -3.69 10.49 22.46
N VAL A 152 -2.81 10.05 23.35
CA VAL A 152 -3.08 9.14 24.46
C VAL A 152 -3.11 9.97 25.75
N ASN A 153 -3.69 9.43 26.83
CA ASN A 153 -4.00 10.17 28.06
C ASN A 153 -2.81 10.92 28.69
N HIS A 154 -1.57 10.54 28.39
CA HIS A 154 -0.37 11.12 29.02
C HIS A 154 0.65 11.73 28.03
N ALA A 155 0.47 11.55 26.72
CA ALA A 155 1.43 12.02 25.72
C ALA A 155 0.91 13.18 24.88
N GLY A 156 1.73 14.24 24.82
CA GLY A 156 1.43 15.48 24.13
C GLY A 156 1.39 15.35 22.60
N ARG A 157 0.80 16.37 21.96
CA ARG A 157 0.68 16.42 20.49
C ARG A 157 2.06 16.46 19.80
N ALA A 158 3.03 17.13 20.40
CA ALA A 158 4.35 17.32 19.80
C ALA A 158 5.11 15.99 19.72
N GLU A 159 5.00 15.18 20.77
CA GLU A 159 5.63 13.88 20.86
C GLU A 159 4.94 12.83 19.98
N ALA A 160 3.60 12.84 19.91
CA ALA A 160 2.87 12.02 18.93
C ALA A 160 3.32 12.34 17.49
N LYS A 161 3.50 13.63 17.16
CA LYS A 161 4.04 14.05 15.86
C LYS A 161 5.48 13.56 15.64
N LYS A 162 6.35 13.67 16.65
CA LYS A 162 7.73 13.16 16.60
C LYS A 162 7.77 11.66 16.33
N LEU A 163 6.88 10.91 16.98
CA LEU A 163 6.80 9.46 16.82
C LEU A 163 6.33 9.06 15.42
N VAL A 164 5.27 9.68 14.90
CA VAL A 164 4.82 9.44 13.52
C VAL A 164 5.93 9.77 12.51
N ASN A 165 6.59 10.91 12.66
CA ASN A 165 7.72 11.28 11.80
C ASN A 165 8.84 10.25 11.87
N LYS A 166 9.08 9.64 13.04
CA LYS A 166 10.08 8.59 13.19
C LYS A 166 9.63 7.27 12.57
N THR A 167 8.36 6.88 12.70
CA THR A 167 7.78 5.71 12.02
C THR A 167 7.95 5.84 10.50
N VAL A 168 7.70 7.03 9.94
CA VAL A 168 7.95 7.31 8.52
C VAL A 168 9.44 7.29 8.17
N GLY A 169 10.28 7.93 8.99
CA GLY A 169 11.74 7.94 8.80
C GLY A 169 12.39 6.55 8.92
N ALA A 170 11.80 5.65 9.72
CA ALA A 170 12.18 4.25 9.86
C ALA A 170 11.58 3.35 8.77
N ARG A 171 10.83 3.92 7.82
CA ARG A 171 10.16 3.22 6.71
C ARG A 171 9.08 2.21 7.13
N VAL A 172 8.54 2.34 8.34
CA VAL A 172 7.44 1.50 8.88
C VAL A 172 6.07 2.06 8.48
N ALA A 173 5.98 3.34 8.12
CA ALA A 173 4.76 3.92 7.58
C ALA A 173 5.08 4.79 6.37
N HIS A 174 4.15 4.84 5.43
CA HIS A 174 4.16 5.77 4.32
C HIS A 174 3.41 7.05 4.72
N LYS A 175 3.90 8.19 4.22
CA LYS A 175 3.22 9.48 4.31
C LYS A 175 2.82 9.89 2.90
N VAL A 176 1.53 10.05 2.65
CA VAL A 176 0.99 10.49 1.36
C VAL A 176 0.44 11.90 1.52
N ARG A 177 1.07 12.85 0.84
CA ARG A 177 0.74 14.28 0.94
C ARG A 177 -0.44 14.63 0.04
N LEU A 178 -1.24 15.60 0.47
CA LEU A 178 -2.25 16.19 -0.40
C LEU A 178 -1.55 16.90 -1.55
N ILE A 179 -1.96 16.62 -2.79
CA ILE A 179 -1.37 17.26 -3.96
C ILE A 179 -1.48 18.79 -3.88
N ASP A 180 -0.38 19.47 -4.23
CA ASP A 180 -0.27 20.93 -4.33
C ASP A 180 -0.80 21.72 -3.12
N SER A 181 -0.74 21.13 -1.93
CA SER A 181 -1.15 21.80 -0.69
C SER A 181 0.04 22.43 0.03
N GLU A 182 -0.09 23.70 0.40
CA GLU A 182 0.84 24.38 1.32
C GLU A 182 0.70 23.90 2.77
N LYS A 183 -0.43 23.28 3.10
CA LYS A 183 -0.70 22.73 4.45
C LYS A 183 -0.14 21.32 4.55
N ASP A 184 0.38 20.97 5.73
CA ASP A 184 0.81 19.61 6.07
C ASP A 184 -0.40 18.69 6.31
N LEU A 185 -1.18 18.44 5.25
CA LEU A 185 -2.27 17.47 5.21
C LEU A 185 -1.75 16.18 4.60
N SER A 186 -1.84 15.08 5.34
CA SER A 186 -1.32 13.79 4.88
C SER A 186 -2.14 12.61 5.38
N LYS A 187 -2.23 11.60 4.53
CA LYS A 187 -2.65 10.25 4.90
C LYS A 187 -1.41 9.44 5.30
N TYR A 188 -1.61 8.46 6.16
CA TYR A 188 -0.58 7.52 6.57
C TYR A 188 -1.11 6.11 6.45
N PHE A 189 -0.25 5.17 6.10
CA PHE A 189 -0.57 3.74 6.10
C PHE A 189 0.71 2.94 6.32
N LEU A 190 0.57 1.69 6.76
CA LEU A 190 1.72 0.85 7.08
C LEU A 190 2.34 0.24 5.82
N PHE A 191 3.66 0.11 5.88
CA PHE A 191 4.51 -0.40 4.81
C PHE A 191 4.23 -1.84 4.36
N ASP A 192 3.45 -2.59 5.14
CA ASP A 192 3.15 -4.00 4.90
C ASP A 192 1.69 -4.30 5.27
N CYS A 193 0.95 -4.96 4.38
CA CYS A 193 -0.47 -5.28 4.60
C CYS A 193 -0.71 -6.42 5.60
N GLY A 194 0.26 -7.30 5.83
CA GLY A 194 0.20 -8.35 6.86
C GLY A 194 0.39 -7.81 8.27
N VAL A 195 1.36 -6.90 8.45
CA VAL A 195 1.52 -6.12 9.69
C VAL A 195 0.26 -5.30 9.97
N LEU A 196 -0.31 -4.66 8.95
CA LEU A 196 -1.58 -3.95 9.06
C LEU A 196 -2.73 -4.89 9.46
N ASN A 197 -2.83 -6.05 8.83
CA ASN A 197 -3.83 -7.07 9.15
C ASN A 197 -3.70 -7.53 10.61
N TYR A 198 -2.49 -7.81 11.08
CA TYR A 198 -2.23 -8.14 12.49
C TYR A 198 -2.73 -7.06 13.46
N LEU A 199 -2.40 -5.80 13.17
CA LEU A 199 -2.76 -4.67 14.00
C LEU A 199 -4.27 -4.37 13.99
N LEU A 200 -5.00 -4.79 12.96
CA LEU A 200 -6.45 -4.57 12.87
C LEU A 200 -7.29 -5.77 13.32
N ASN A 201 -6.81 -6.99 13.07
CA ASN A 201 -7.61 -8.22 13.16
C ASN A 201 -6.99 -9.31 14.06
N GLY A 202 -5.74 -9.15 14.50
CA GLY A 202 -5.05 -10.10 15.38
C GLY A 202 -4.13 -11.08 14.66
N SER A 203 -3.60 -12.05 15.40
CA SER A 203 -2.48 -12.90 14.98
C SER A 203 -2.85 -14.04 14.02
N ASP A 204 -4.12 -14.45 13.97
CA ASP A 204 -4.61 -15.41 12.98
C ASP A 204 -4.84 -14.72 11.62
N LEU A 205 -3.75 -14.46 10.89
CA LEU A 205 -3.76 -13.67 9.67
C LEU A 205 -4.70 -14.22 8.59
N LEU A 206 -4.75 -15.55 8.45
CA LEU A 206 -5.50 -16.22 7.40
C LEU A 206 -6.91 -16.63 7.84
N GLY A 207 -7.11 -17.00 9.11
CA GLY A 207 -8.39 -17.47 9.64
C GLY A 207 -9.28 -16.39 10.25
N SER A 208 -8.72 -15.22 10.62
CA SER A 208 -9.51 -14.16 11.24
C SER A 208 -10.57 -13.57 10.29
N ARG A 209 -11.75 -13.31 10.85
CA ARG A 209 -12.82 -12.60 10.16
C ARG A 209 -12.48 -11.13 10.06
N ILE A 210 -12.31 -10.64 8.84
CA ILE A 210 -12.01 -9.23 8.56
C ILE A 210 -13.33 -8.49 8.34
N THR A 211 -13.51 -7.35 9.00
CA THR A 211 -14.67 -6.47 8.78
C THR A 211 -14.57 -5.81 7.40
N SER A 212 -15.70 -5.40 6.81
CA SER A 212 -15.67 -4.70 5.51
C SER A 212 -14.81 -3.44 5.52
N GLN A 213 -14.76 -2.73 6.66
CA GLN A 213 -13.92 -1.55 6.84
C GLN A 213 -12.42 -1.90 6.86
N HIS A 214 -12.02 -2.89 7.66
CA HIS A 214 -10.62 -3.32 7.72
C HIS A 214 -10.15 -3.91 6.39
N LEU A 215 -11.05 -4.59 5.66
CA LEU A 215 -10.76 -5.11 4.34
C LEU A 215 -10.50 -3.98 3.34
N ALA A 216 -11.33 -2.92 3.33
CA ALA A 216 -11.11 -1.74 2.49
C ALA A 216 -9.76 -1.08 2.78
N ILE A 217 -9.45 -0.83 4.06
CA ILE A 217 -8.16 -0.30 4.50
C ILE A 217 -6.99 -1.19 4.03
N GLY A 218 -7.14 -2.51 4.14
CA GLY A 218 -6.14 -3.48 3.70
C GLY A 218 -5.88 -3.38 2.20
N TYR A 219 -6.92 -3.35 1.36
CA TYR A 219 -6.78 -3.23 -0.09
C TYR A 219 -6.13 -1.90 -0.49
N GLU A 220 -6.57 -0.78 0.10
CA GLU A 220 -5.98 0.53 -0.15
C GLU A 220 -4.48 0.52 0.18
N ALA A 221 -4.10 0.07 1.38
CA ALA A 221 -2.71 0.00 1.80
C ALA A 221 -1.87 -0.97 0.95
N ALA A 222 -2.41 -2.14 0.58
CA ALA A 222 -1.72 -3.09 -0.28
C ALA A 222 -1.40 -2.48 -1.64
N ILE A 223 -2.39 -1.85 -2.29
CA ILE A 223 -2.16 -1.15 -3.57
C ILE A 223 -1.18 0.01 -3.40
N GLY A 224 -1.27 0.78 -2.30
CA GLY A 224 -0.31 1.83 -2.00
C GLY A 224 1.13 1.31 -1.86
N ASN A 225 1.32 0.18 -1.16
CA ASN A 225 2.62 -0.46 -0.99
C ASN A 225 3.20 -0.94 -2.34
N GLU A 226 2.38 -1.62 -3.15
CA GLU A 226 2.75 -2.07 -4.48
C GLU A 226 3.15 -0.92 -5.42
N ILE A 227 2.35 0.16 -5.44
CA ILE A 227 2.68 1.35 -6.23
C ILE A 227 4.01 1.91 -5.76
N ILE A 228 4.18 2.13 -4.46
CA ILE A 228 5.40 2.75 -3.92
C ILE A 228 6.65 1.93 -4.20
N ALA A 229 6.58 0.60 -4.17
CA ALA A 229 7.70 -0.26 -4.54
C ALA A 229 8.16 -0.06 -6.00
N SER A 230 7.24 0.34 -6.89
CA SER A 230 7.54 0.63 -8.31
C SER A 230 8.00 2.07 -8.59
N LEU A 231 7.94 2.97 -7.60
CA LEU A 231 8.26 4.38 -7.80
C LEU A 231 9.76 4.67 -7.67
N PRO A 232 10.29 5.62 -8.46
CA PRO A 232 11.65 6.14 -8.25
C PRO A 232 11.84 6.74 -6.85
N SER A 233 10.79 7.36 -6.31
CA SER A 233 10.75 7.88 -4.95
C SER A 233 9.39 7.64 -4.31
N ARG A 234 9.38 7.23 -3.04
CA ARG A 234 8.15 7.06 -2.23
C ARG A 234 7.36 8.37 -2.09
N ASP A 235 8.03 9.51 -2.26
CA ASP A 235 7.46 10.85 -2.18
C ASP A 235 6.69 11.31 -3.42
N ASP A 236 6.67 10.48 -4.47
CA ASP A 236 5.96 10.74 -5.73
C ASP A 236 4.50 10.27 -5.72
N LEU A 237 4.04 9.66 -4.62
CA LEU A 237 2.64 9.29 -4.41
C LEU A 237 1.92 10.34 -3.55
N PHE A 238 0.82 10.86 -4.10
CA PHE A 238 -0.03 11.87 -3.46
C PHE A 238 -1.42 11.30 -3.24
N TYR A 239 -2.28 12.07 -2.58
CA TYR A 239 -3.73 11.87 -2.64
C TYR A 239 -4.40 13.18 -3.03
N TRP A 240 -5.69 13.10 -3.37
CA TRP A 240 -6.46 14.27 -3.77
C TRP A 240 -7.77 14.40 -3.01
N LYS A 241 -8.18 15.65 -2.80
CA LYS A 241 -9.43 16.02 -2.12
C LYS A 241 -10.07 17.22 -2.80
N SER A 242 -11.35 17.10 -3.13
CA SER A 242 -12.14 18.20 -3.68
C SER A 242 -12.53 19.21 -2.61
N PRO A 243 -12.80 20.47 -3.01
CA PRO A 243 -13.41 21.47 -2.12
C PRO A 243 -14.75 21.03 -1.52
N ARG A 244 -15.46 20.12 -2.22
CA ARG A 244 -16.78 19.60 -1.81
C ARG A 244 -16.70 18.29 -1.04
N GLY A 245 -15.50 17.87 -0.64
CA GLY A 245 -15.28 16.73 0.27
C GLY A 245 -15.05 15.38 -0.40
N ALA A 246 -15.18 15.26 -1.72
CA ALA A 246 -14.81 14.05 -2.45
C ALA A 246 -13.30 13.79 -2.32
N GLN A 247 -12.89 12.53 -2.23
CA GLN A 247 -11.50 12.14 -2.05
C GLN A 247 -11.19 10.92 -2.90
N VAL A 248 -9.99 10.89 -3.46
CA VAL A 248 -9.41 9.68 -4.06
C VAL A 248 -8.22 9.24 -3.20
N GLU A 249 -7.94 7.96 -3.24
CA GLU A 249 -6.98 7.27 -2.39
C GLU A 249 -5.59 7.73 -2.73
N TYR A 250 -5.26 7.72 -4.02
CA TYR A 250 -3.96 8.14 -4.53
C TYR A 250 -4.05 8.99 -5.81
N LEU A 251 -2.97 9.72 -6.06
CA LEU A 251 -2.73 10.45 -7.28
C LEU A 251 -1.24 10.30 -7.63
N LEU A 252 -0.97 9.85 -8.85
CA LEU A 252 0.36 9.65 -9.39
C LEU A 252 0.63 10.70 -10.47
N ARG A 253 1.82 11.31 -10.47
CA ARG A 253 2.19 12.37 -11.43
C ARG A 253 2.94 11.89 -12.67
N SER A 254 3.53 10.70 -12.61
CA SER A 254 4.39 10.16 -13.65
C SER A 254 4.18 8.65 -13.78
N PRO A 255 4.06 8.08 -14.99
CA PRO A 255 4.31 8.73 -16.29
C PRO A 255 3.20 9.69 -16.76
N LEU A 256 2.00 9.54 -16.24
CA LEU A 256 0.83 10.41 -16.50
C LEU A 256 0.23 10.86 -15.18
N LEU A 257 -0.52 11.97 -15.19
CA LEU A 257 -1.31 12.43 -14.05
C LEU A 257 -2.56 11.56 -13.92
N ALA A 258 -2.51 10.58 -13.02
CA ALA A 258 -3.55 9.58 -12.83
C ALA A 258 -4.14 9.64 -11.41
N ALA A 259 -5.47 9.68 -11.31
CA ALA A 259 -6.18 9.56 -10.05
C ALA A 259 -6.59 8.10 -9.84
N ILE A 260 -6.35 7.58 -8.64
CA ILE A 260 -6.49 6.15 -8.34
C ILE A 260 -7.46 5.98 -7.18
N ASP A 261 -8.43 5.09 -7.39
CA ASP A 261 -9.40 4.69 -6.38
C ASP A 261 -9.43 3.17 -6.25
N VAL A 262 -9.47 2.68 -5.01
CA VAL A 262 -9.35 1.26 -4.69
C VAL A 262 -10.66 0.78 -4.08
N LYS A 263 -11.30 -0.19 -4.73
CA LYS A 263 -12.56 -0.79 -4.28
C LYS A 263 -12.34 -2.23 -3.86
N THR A 264 -13.02 -2.69 -2.81
CA THR A 264 -13.05 -4.12 -2.46
C THR A 264 -13.78 -4.97 -3.52
N GLY A 265 -14.64 -4.36 -4.34
CA GLY A 265 -15.41 -5.02 -5.39
C GLY A 265 -15.66 -4.10 -6.59
N THR A 266 -16.90 -4.03 -7.08
CA THR A 266 -17.32 -3.25 -8.27
C THR A 266 -17.80 -1.83 -7.96
N GLY A 267 -17.28 -1.21 -6.89
CA GLY A 267 -17.74 0.10 -6.39
C GLY A 267 -17.79 1.19 -7.46
N ASP A 268 -18.60 2.23 -7.21
CA ASP A 268 -18.79 3.34 -8.15
C ASP A 268 -17.52 4.19 -8.37
N THR A 269 -17.55 5.06 -9.38
CA THR A 269 -16.43 5.94 -9.76
C THR A 269 -16.67 7.41 -9.37
N ARG A 270 -17.56 7.72 -8.43
CA ARG A 270 -17.97 9.11 -8.15
C ARG A 270 -16.80 10.00 -7.71
N SER A 271 -15.91 9.50 -6.85
CA SER A 271 -14.72 10.24 -6.43
C SER A 271 -13.75 10.50 -7.57
N LEU A 272 -13.49 9.49 -8.41
CA LEU A 272 -12.67 9.61 -9.62
C LEU A 272 -13.26 10.61 -10.61
N GLN A 273 -14.57 10.55 -10.85
CA GLN A 273 -15.27 11.50 -11.71
C GLN A 273 -15.18 12.92 -11.16
N SER A 274 -15.30 13.09 -9.84
CA SER A 274 -15.09 14.38 -9.21
C SER A 274 -13.66 14.89 -9.39
N CYS A 275 -12.66 14.03 -9.26
CA CYS A 275 -11.26 14.40 -9.51
C CYS A 275 -11.06 14.83 -10.97
N ALA A 276 -11.56 14.04 -11.93
CA ALA A 276 -11.47 14.36 -13.35
C ALA A 276 -12.06 15.73 -13.73
N LEU A 277 -13.12 16.16 -13.05
CA LEU A 277 -13.79 17.44 -13.32
C LEU A 277 -13.12 18.63 -12.63
N PHE A 278 -12.49 18.43 -11.47
CA PHE A 278 -11.82 19.50 -10.71
C PHE A 278 -10.31 19.57 -10.93
N GLU A 279 -9.70 18.58 -11.57
CA GLU A 279 -8.30 18.56 -11.99
C GLU A 279 -8.18 18.57 -13.52
N PRO A 280 -8.16 19.75 -14.17
CA PRO A 280 -8.18 19.87 -15.62
C PRO A 280 -7.00 19.17 -16.31
N LYS A 281 -5.86 19.05 -15.63
CA LYS A 281 -4.65 18.39 -16.14
C LYS A 281 -4.66 16.87 -16.00
N LEU A 282 -5.70 16.28 -15.40
CA LEU A 282 -5.78 14.83 -15.19
C LEU A 282 -5.85 14.10 -16.54
N ASP A 283 -4.94 13.16 -16.75
CA ASP A 283 -4.82 12.40 -18.00
C ASP A 283 -5.78 11.21 -17.99
N CYS A 284 -5.87 10.49 -16.87
CA CYS A 284 -6.76 9.34 -16.71
C CYS A 284 -7.23 9.13 -15.28
N ILE A 285 -8.27 8.31 -15.14
CA ILE A 285 -8.74 7.79 -13.86
C ILE A 285 -8.55 6.26 -13.82
N VAL A 286 -8.10 5.75 -12.67
CA VAL A 286 -7.79 4.34 -12.46
C VAL A 286 -8.65 3.82 -11.31
N ARG A 287 -9.39 2.74 -11.54
CA ARG A 287 -10.12 2.02 -10.51
C ARG A 287 -9.53 0.63 -10.32
N PHE A 288 -9.00 0.36 -9.14
CA PHE A 288 -8.69 -1.00 -8.71
C PHE A 288 -9.95 -1.67 -8.16
N GLY A 289 -10.20 -2.92 -8.55
CA GLY A 289 -11.37 -3.68 -8.10
C GLY A 289 -11.27 -5.16 -8.43
N ALA A 290 -12.32 -5.92 -8.15
CA ALA A 290 -12.35 -7.38 -8.35
C ALA A 290 -12.62 -7.80 -9.81
N GLN A 291 -12.59 -6.88 -10.77
CA GLN A 291 -12.97 -7.14 -12.16
C GLN A 291 -11.74 -7.38 -13.04
N PRO A 292 -11.90 -8.09 -14.17
CA PRO A 292 -10.86 -8.15 -15.21
C PRO A 292 -10.45 -6.75 -15.69
N PRO A 293 -9.23 -6.61 -16.23
CA PRO A 293 -8.75 -5.33 -16.72
C PRO A 293 -9.60 -4.83 -17.90
N LEU A 294 -9.90 -3.53 -17.93
CA LEU A 294 -10.68 -2.89 -18.99
C LEU A 294 -10.25 -1.42 -19.16
N VAL A 295 -10.05 -0.98 -20.39
CA VAL A 295 -9.77 0.43 -20.72
C VAL A 295 -10.94 1.02 -21.51
N ASP A 296 -11.58 2.04 -20.95
CA ASP A 296 -12.59 2.85 -21.64
C ASP A 296 -12.01 4.23 -21.97
N ARG A 297 -11.58 4.41 -23.23
CA ARG A 297 -11.03 5.67 -23.74
C ARG A 297 -12.09 6.75 -23.98
N ASN A 298 -13.38 6.40 -23.95
CA ASN A 298 -14.50 7.31 -24.21
C ASN A 298 -15.34 7.59 -22.97
N PHE A 299 -14.86 7.18 -21.79
CA PHE A 299 -15.58 7.38 -20.55
C PHE A 299 -15.85 8.88 -20.32
N THR A 300 -17.07 9.20 -19.89
CA THR A 300 -17.47 10.58 -19.61
C THR A 300 -17.71 10.73 -18.12
N ALA A 301 -16.81 11.44 -17.43
CA ALA A 301 -16.98 11.81 -16.03
C ALA A 301 -18.05 12.88 -15.91
N LYS A 302 -18.98 12.72 -14.94
CA LYS A 302 -20.12 13.63 -14.75
C LYS A 302 -20.37 13.93 -13.27
N ILE A 303 -20.72 15.19 -12.97
CA ILE A 303 -21.40 15.58 -11.73
C ILE A 303 -22.73 16.21 -12.13
N THR A 304 -23.78 15.39 -12.15
CA THR A 304 -25.12 15.79 -12.60
C THR A 304 -25.66 17.01 -11.86
N SER A 305 -25.41 17.10 -10.55
CA SER A 305 -25.85 18.23 -9.72
C SER A 305 -25.20 19.57 -10.06
N LEU A 306 -24.12 19.57 -10.85
CA LEU A 306 -23.44 20.78 -11.34
C LEU A 306 -23.53 20.95 -12.86
N GLY A 307 -24.13 20.00 -13.58
CA GLY A 307 -24.12 20.00 -15.05
C GLY A 307 -22.71 19.92 -15.66
N LEU A 308 -21.73 19.41 -14.91
CA LEU A 308 -20.34 19.30 -15.38
C LEU A 308 -20.10 17.92 -16.01
N GLU A 309 -19.46 17.91 -17.17
CA GLU A 309 -19.00 16.69 -17.82
C GLU A 309 -17.65 16.87 -18.53
N ARG A 310 -16.88 15.78 -18.61
CA ARG A 310 -15.58 15.72 -19.29
C ARG A 310 -15.32 14.31 -19.80
N LYS A 311 -14.86 14.18 -21.05
CA LYS A 311 -14.30 12.92 -21.56
C LYS A 311 -12.91 12.66 -20.94
N ILE A 312 -12.69 11.47 -20.43
CA ILE A 312 -11.42 11.05 -19.82
C ILE A 312 -11.26 9.53 -19.95
N THR A 313 -10.03 9.04 -20.06
CA THR A 313 -9.79 7.59 -20.07
C THR A 313 -10.02 7.00 -18.68
N LEU A 314 -10.86 5.95 -18.60
CA LEU A 314 -11.03 5.12 -17.42
C LEU A 314 -10.28 3.79 -17.60
N VAL A 315 -9.40 3.48 -16.65
CA VAL A 315 -8.67 2.22 -16.57
C VAL A 315 -9.18 1.44 -15.38
N ASN A 316 -9.79 0.29 -15.61
CA ASN A 316 -10.11 -0.67 -14.56
C ASN A 316 -8.99 -1.70 -14.49
N LEU A 317 -8.45 -1.91 -13.29
CA LEU A 317 -7.42 -2.91 -13.06
C LEU A 317 -7.85 -3.83 -11.90
N PRO A 318 -7.60 -5.14 -12.01
CA PRO A 318 -7.61 -6.03 -10.86
C PRO A 318 -6.52 -5.65 -9.86
N HIS A 319 -6.75 -5.90 -8.56
CA HIS A 319 -5.82 -5.52 -7.49
C HIS A 319 -4.41 -6.09 -7.67
N TYR A 320 -4.31 -7.32 -8.19
CA TYR A 320 -3.04 -7.99 -8.41
C TYR A 320 -2.13 -7.33 -9.47
N LEU A 321 -2.62 -6.32 -10.21
CA LEU A 321 -1.82 -5.50 -11.12
C LEU A 321 -1.29 -4.21 -10.46
N GLY A 322 -1.47 -4.03 -9.14
CA GLY A 322 -1.04 -2.84 -8.42
C GLY A 322 0.42 -2.46 -8.66
N GLY A 323 1.34 -3.44 -8.58
CA GLY A 323 2.77 -3.21 -8.76
C GLY A 323 3.17 -2.82 -10.18
N ARG A 324 2.33 -3.12 -11.17
CA ARG A 324 2.55 -2.80 -12.59
C ARG A 324 1.90 -1.51 -13.04
N LEU A 325 1.20 -0.79 -12.16
CA LEU A 325 0.45 0.41 -12.51
C LEU A 325 1.28 1.42 -13.32
N ARG A 326 2.50 1.71 -12.85
CA ARG A 326 3.36 2.72 -13.48
C ARG A 326 3.72 2.36 -14.93
N GLU A 327 4.02 1.10 -15.19
CA GLU A 327 4.33 0.59 -16.53
C GLU A 327 3.10 0.62 -17.44
N LEU A 328 1.96 0.13 -16.93
CA LEU A 328 0.71 0.11 -17.68
C LEU A 328 0.23 1.52 -18.05
N LEU A 329 0.41 2.50 -17.16
CA LEU A 329 0.09 3.89 -17.48
C LEU A 329 0.96 4.49 -18.58
N ALA A 330 2.19 3.98 -18.80
CA ALA A 330 3.04 4.44 -19.91
C ALA A 330 2.55 3.95 -21.29
N GLU A 331 1.56 3.07 -21.31
CA GLU A 331 1.01 2.47 -22.52
C GLU A 331 -0.25 3.15 -23.06
N ILE A 332 -0.84 4.07 -22.28
CA ILE A 332 -2.13 4.73 -22.57
C ILE A 332 -1.97 5.83 -23.60
#